data_AF-A0A1I0VXG7-F1
#
_entry.id   AF-A0A1I0VXG7-F1
#
_cell.length_a   1.000
_cell.length_b   1.000
_cell.length_c   1.000
_cell.angle_alpha   90.00
_cell.angle_beta   90.00
_cell.angle_gamma   90.00
#
_symmetry.space_group_name_H-M   'P 1'
#
loop_
_entity.id
_entity.type
_entity.pdbx_description
1 polymer ?
#
loop_
_entity_poly.entity_id
_entity_poly.type
_entity_poly.pdbx_seq_one_letter_code
_entity_poly.pdbx_strand_id
1 'polypeptide(L)'
;MSTFSLEFDAIAEARPGPKWAARWQRSWPAYEAWFVARGGDAGPDAATCRAALHRYMPELLPVYDALVDLAGGSDRARRFLSTWCPPTYLGGCSLAAKSKDGEVRLVRNYDLSPDLNEGLLLRTEWTGRPVMGMVEFLWGLSDGVNEAGLAIALAYGGRTETGPGFGIATILRYVLETCDTVPQALEALSRVPSHMAYNLVVADRAGRTASVEMTPGGGMRQRKRAIATNHQSGKSKADRPAFTRSHERRDHLKALDVFPSDLSEAFLKAPLIQDRYGEGFGTLFTAEYDPVRGAMSLIWRDGRWDQTFENFKEQSKLVSYGNTPGQTVGAAQVDWDWTQAASIDWVAIGMDFAAGKGRPFSEYFSAGDAAPRSANDHSDNDDACHHAVKTPDCTRAKRAA
;
A
#
# COMPACT_ATOMS: atom_id res chain seq x y z
N MET A 1 7.53 18.94 17.04
CA MET A 1 6.34 18.41 16.34
C MET A 1 6.85 17.86 15.02
N SER A 2 6.64 16.56 14.76
CA SER A 2 7.11 15.92 13.53
C SER A 2 6.25 16.38 12.36
N THR A 3 6.88 16.95 11.33
CA THR A 3 6.23 17.26 10.05
C THR A 3 6.29 15.99 9.21
N PHE A 4 5.16 15.39 8.88
CA PHE A 4 5.15 14.24 7.98
C PHE A 4 5.00 14.74 6.54
N SER A 5 5.64 14.10 5.57
CA SER A 5 5.46 14.45 4.16
C SER A 5 5.59 13.21 3.28
N LEU A 6 4.91 13.23 2.14
CA LEU A 6 5.02 12.20 1.11
C LEU A 6 5.17 12.86 -0.25
N GLU A 7 6.15 12.40 -1.02
CA GLU A 7 6.29 12.76 -2.42
C GLU A 7 5.35 11.91 -3.25
N PHE A 8 4.51 12.56 -4.05
CA PHE A 8 3.71 11.94 -5.07
C PHE A 8 4.31 12.15 -6.44
N ASP A 9 4.20 11.13 -7.29
CA ASP A 9 4.66 11.14 -8.66
C ASP A 9 3.57 10.58 -9.58
N ALA A 10 3.25 11.32 -10.64
CA ALA A 10 2.47 10.82 -11.76
C ALA A 10 3.43 10.44 -12.88
N ILE A 11 3.42 9.16 -13.27
CA ILE A 11 4.31 8.60 -14.29
C ILE A 11 3.49 7.88 -15.36
N ALA A 12 3.88 8.05 -16.62
CA ALA A 12 3.38 7.28 -17.75
C ALA A 12 4.49 6.41 -18.33
N GLU A 13 4.24 5.10 -18.39
CA GLU A 13 5.12 4.14 -19.05
C GLU A 13 4.30 3.04 -19.73
N ALA A 14 4.19 3.11 -21.06
CA ALA A 14 3.31 2.23 -21.83
C ALA A 14 3.71 0.74 -21.76
N ARG A 15 4.99 0.43 -21.53
CA ARG A 15 5.50 -0.94 -21.39
C ARG A 15 6.39 -1.03 -20.16
N PRO A 16 6.57 -2.20 -19.53
CA PRO A 16 7.59 -2.38 -18.51
C PRO A 16 8.94 -1.86 -19.02
N GLY A 17 9.57 -0.95 -18.29
CA GLY A 17 10.74 -0.25 -18.80
C GLY A 17 11.55 0.51 -17.74
N PRO A 18 12.41 1.44 -18.20
CA PRO A 18 13.35 2.16 -17.32
C PRO A 18 12.70 2.96 -16.20
N LYS A 19 11.49 3.52 -16.37
CA LYS A 19 10.84 4.31 -15.31
C LYS A 19 10.37 3.40 -14.18
N TRP A 20 9.80 2.25 -14.51
CA TRP A 20 9.51 1.20 -13.53
C TRP A 20 10.79 0.67 -12.88
N ALA A 21 11.85 0.41 -13.64
CA ALA A 21 13.12 -0.04 -13.07
C ALA A 21 13.72 0.98 -12.08
N ALA A 22 13.60 2.28 -12.35
CA ALA A 22 14.00 3.33 -11.41
C ALA A 22 13.16 3.29 -10.12
N ARG A 23 11.86 3.03 -10.22
CA ARG A 23 10.97 2.83 -9.05
C ARG A 23 11.33 1.59 -8.25
N TRP A 24 11.65 0.50 -8.93
CA TRP A 24 12.18 -0.70 -8.29
C TRP A 24 13.46 -0.37 -7.50
N GLN A 25 14.46 0.28 -8.11
CA GLN A 25 15.70 0.62 -7.39
C GLN A 25 15.47 1.53 -6.18
N ARG A 26 14.52 2.47 -6.27
CA ARG A 26 14.14 3.35 -5.14
C ARG A 26 13.50 2.57 -3.98
N SER A 27 12.54 1.71 -4.28
CA SER A 27 11.63 1.15 -3.27
C SER A 27 11.97 -0.29 -2.86
N TRP A 28 12.70 -1.04 -3.69
CA TRP A 28 13.02 -2.45 -3.46
C TRP A 28 13.77 -2.71 -2.16
N PRO A 29 14.78 -1.92 -1.73
CA PRO A 29 15.46 -2.18 -0.46
C PRO A 29 14.51 -2.24 0.75
N ALA A 30 13.50 -1.36 0.78
CA ALA A 30 12.48 -1.35 1.83
C ALA A 30 11.54 -2.58 1.73
N TYR A 31 11.07 -2.89 0.52
CA TYR A 31 10.21 -4.05 0.27
C TYR A 31 10.93 -5.38 0.52
N GLU A 32 12.21 -5.47 0.20
CA GLU A 32 13.05 -6.65 0.43
C GLU A 32 13.22 -6.90 1.92
N ALA A 33 13.58 -5.86 2.69
CA ALA A 33 13.67 -5.94 4.13
C ALA A 33 12.33 -6.37 4.76
N TRP A 34 11.22 -5.76 4.34
CA TRP A 34 9.87 -6.14 4.77
C TRP A 34 9.53 -7.59 4.43
N PHE A 35 9.80 -8.01 3.19
CA PHE A 35 9.49 -9.34 2.69
C PHE A 35 10.25 -10.41 3.49
N VAL A 36 11.55 -10.21 3.74
CA VAL A 36 12.38 -11.12 4.54
C VAL A 36 11.91 -11.16 5.99
N ALA A 37 11.73 -9.99 6.63
CA ALA A 37 11.33 -9.89 8.02
C ALA A 37 9.95 -10.54 8.31
N ARG A 38 9.07 -10.57 7.31
CA ARG A 38 7.74 -11.15 7.42
C ARG A 38 7.65 -12.60 6.89
N GLY A 39 8.78 -13.27 6.72
CA GLY A 39 8.85 -14.68 6.36
C GLY A 39 8.52 -14.97 4.90
N GLY A 40 8.68 -14.00 4.01
CA GLY A 40 8.45 -14.17 2.56
C GLY A 40 9.32 -15.27 1.93
N ASP A 41 10.55 -15.46 2.44
CA ASP A 41 11.44 -16.54 2.00
C ASP A 41 10.94 -17.95 2.42
N ALA A 42 10.04 -18.04 3.41
CA ALA A 42 9.37 -19.28 3.80
C ALA A 42 8.10 -19.57 2.96
N GLY A 43 7.70 -18.65 2.08
CA GLY A 43 6.60 -18.81 1.16
C GLY A 43 6.91 -19.76 -0.02
N PRO A 44 5.97 -19.88 -0.98
CA PRO A 44 6.16 -20.70 -2.18
C PRO A 44 7.44 -20.34 -2.96
N ASP A 45 8.01 -21.34 -3.65
CA ASP A 45 9.16 -21.12 -4.52
C ASP A 45 8.80 -20.39 -5.82
N ALA A 46 9.81 -19.83 -6.51
CA ALA A 46 9.59 -19.05 -7.73
C ALA A 46 8.87 -19.84 -8.83
N ALA A 47 9.11 -21.15 -8.94
CA ALA A 47 8.44 -22.01 -9.91
C ALA A 47 6.94 -22.13 -9.59
N THR A 48 6.58 -22.35 -8.32
CA THR A 48 5.20 -22.41 -7.83
C THR A 48 4.50 -21.06 -8.00
N CYS A 49 5.17 -19.96 -7.66
CA CYS A 49 4.71 -18.59 -7.88
C CYS A 49 4.35 -18.33 -9.35
N ARG A 50 5.25 -18.64 -10.28
CA ARG A 50 5.01 -18.47 -11.71
C ARG A 50 3.92 -19.39 -12.25
N ALA A 51 3.85 -20.63 -11.76
CA ALA A 51 2.79 -21.57 -12.12
C ALA A 51 1.40 -21.10 -11.66
N ALA A 52 1.32 -20.46 -10.49
CA ALA A 52 0.09 -19.84 -10.01
C ALA A 52 -0.35 -18.70 -10.94
N LEU A 53 0.57 -17.80 -11.33
CA LEU A 53 0.27 -16.74 -12.31
C LEU A 53 -0.25 -17.33 -13.62
N HIS A 54 0.44 -18.31 -14.19
CA HIS A 54 0.00 -18.98 -15.41
C HIS A 54 -1.40 -19.60 -15.28
N ARG A 55 -1.74 -20.17 -14.12
CA ARG A 55 -3.04 -20.80 -13.88
C ARG A 55 -4.18 -19.79 -13.76
N TYR A 56 -3.97 -18.70 -13.04
CA TYR A 56 -5.05 -17.81 -12.63
C TYR A 56 -5.10 -16.49 -13.40
N MET A 57 -3.96 -15.99 -13.86
CA MET A 57 -3.83 -14.70 -14.54
C MET A 57 -2.81 -14.81 -15.70
N PRO A 58 -2.99 -15.75 -16.65
CA PRO A 58 -2.02 -15.99 -17.72
C PRO A 58 -1.74 -14.73 -18.56
N GLU A 59 -2.70 -13.82 -18.67
CA GLU A 59 -2.58 -12.56 -19.41
C GLU A 59 -1.53 -11.61 -18.80
N LEU A 60 -1.24 -11.72 -17.49
CA LEU A 60 -0.19 -10.93 -16.84
C LEU A 60 1.20 -11.60 -16.89
N LEU A 61 1.29 -12.86 -17.30
CA LEU A 61 2.55 -13.59 -17.25
C LEU A 61 3.67 -12.92 -18.08
N PRO A 62 3.42 -12.41 -19.31
CA PRO A 62 4.46 -11.67 -20.05
C PRO A 62 4.91 -10.39 -19.36
N VAL A 63 3.99 -9.69 -18.69
CA VAL A 63 4.31 -8.47 -17.91
C VAL A 63 5.18 -8.84 -16.72
N TYR A 64 4.80 -9.86 -15.96
CA TYR A 64 5.57 -10.38 -14.83
C TYR A 64 6.99 -10.78 -15.25
N ASP A 65 7.15 -11.55 -16.34
CA ASP A 65 8.47 -11.99 -16.81
C ASP A 65 9.35 -10.78 -17.19
N ALA A 66 8.78 -9.77 -17.87
CA ALA A 66 9.50 -8.54 -18.20
C ALA A 66 9.93 -7.73 -16.97
N LEU A 67 9.06 -7.61 -15.95
CA LEU A 67 9.39 -6.93 -14.69
C LEU A 67 10.46 -7.68 -13.89
N VAL A 68 10.42 -9.02 -13.90
CA VAL A 68 11.45 -9.87 -13.29
C VAL A 68 12.81 -9.64 -13.95
N ASP A 69 12.85 -9.58 -15.28
CA ASP A 69 14.09 -9.31 -16.03
C ASP A 69 14.65 -7.92 -15.70
N LEU A 70 13.78 -6.90 -15.66
CA LEU A 70 14.16 -5.53 -15.25
C LEU A 70 14.64 -5.44 -13.79
N ALA A 71 14.09 -6.28 -12.91
CA ALA A 71 14.52 -6.40 -11.52
C ALA A 71 15.83 -7.19 -11.34
N GLY A 72 16.44 -7.70 -12.42
CA GLY A 72 17.67 -8.48 -12.39
C GLY A 72 17.48 -9.98 -12.17
N GLY A 73 16.25 -10.48 -12.14
CA GLY A 73 15.96 -11.92 -12.22
C GLY A 73 16.44 -12.74 -11.02
N SER A 74 16.40 -12.20 -9.81
CA SER A 74 16.67 -12.99 -8.59
C SER A 74 15.49 -13.91 -8.22
N ASP A 75 15.74 -14.98 -7.47
CA ASP A 75 14.66 -15.86 -6.97
C ASP A 75 13.67 -15.07 -6.08
N ARG A 76 14.18 -14.18 -5.23
CA ARG A 76 13.35 -13.33 -4.37
C ARG A 76 12.49 -12.34 -5.16
N ALA A 77 13.04 -11.70 -6.19
CA ALA A 77 12.29 -10.81 -7.06
C ALA A 77 11.14 -11.55 -7.75
N ARG A 78 11.37 -12.78 -8.25
CA ARG A 78 10.33 -13.64 -8.82
C ARG A 78 9.20 -13.93 -7.82
N ARG A 79 9.55 -14.33 -6.59
CA ARG A 79 8.56 -14.60 -5.55
C ARG A 79 7.77 -13.35 -5.19
N PHE A 80 8.46 -12.24 -4.91
CA PHE A 80 7.85 -10.97 -4.54
C PHE A 80 6.89 -10.45 -5.62
N LEU A 81 7.35 -10.33 -6.87
CA LEU A 81 6.57 -9.79 -7.97
C LEU A 81 5.36 -10.66 -8.32
N SER A 82 5.44 -11.98 -8.09
CA SER A 82 4.29 -12.87 -8.31
C SER A 82 3.13 -12.55 -7.37
N THR A 83 3.43 -12.03 -6.18
CA THR A 83 2.50 -11.82 -5.07
C THR A 83 1.65 -13.05 -4.74
N TRP A 84 2.16 -14.25 -5.01
CA TRP A 84 1.49 -15.50 -4.63
C TRP A 84 1.84 -15.85 -3.17
N CYS A 85 0.83 -15.89 -2.32
CA CYS A 85 0.94 -16.05 -0.85
C CYS A 85 1.94 -15.05 -0.22
N PRO A 86 1.77 -13.73 -0.44
CA PRO A 86 2.68 -12.74 0.13
C PRO A 86 2.48 -12.65 1.64
N PRO A 87 3.45 -12.10 2.39
CA PRO A 87 3.25 -11.78 3.80
C PRO A 87 2.07 -10.83 4.02
N THR A 88 1.49 -10.83 5.23
CA THR A 88 0.33 -10.00 5.57
C THR A 88 0.68 -8.51 5.58
N TYR A 89 -0.27 -7.68 5.15
CA TYR A 89 -0.17 -6.22 5.18
C TYR A 89 -1.52 -5.57 5.48
N LEU A 90 -1.49 -4.35 6.02
CA LEU A 90 -2.63 -3.65 6.60
C LEU A 90 -2.75 -2.22 6.05
N GLY A 91 -3.99 -1.72 5.93
CA GLY A 91 -4.28 -0.33 5.59
C GLY A 91 -5.71 0.08 5.95
N GLY A 92 -5.96 1.39 6.08
CA GLY A 92 -7.28 1.97 6.32
C GLY A 92 -7.87 2.60 5.06
N CYS A 93 -9.17 2.43 4.79
CA CYS A 93 -9.83 3.07 3.65
C CYS A 93 -11.35 3.22 3.87
N SER A 94 -11.93 4.20 3.21
CA SER A 94 -13.38 4.29 2.90
C SER A 94 -13.57 4.27 1.40
N LEU A 95 -14.60 3.59 0.90
CA LEU A 95 -14.93 3.49 -0.52
C LEU A 95 -16.43 3.69 -0.77
N ALA A 96 -16.77 4.36 -1.86
CA ALA A 96 -18.13 4.38 -2.39
C ALA A 96 -18.14 4.52 -3.91
N ALA A 97 -19.09 3.87 -4.57
CA ALA A 97 -19.45 4.17 -5.94
C ALA A 97 -20.93 4.57 -6.02
N LYS A 98 -21.21 5.57 -6.85
CA LYS A 98 -22.56 6.04 -7.15
C LYS A 98 -22.74 6.20 -8.65
N SER A 99 -23.96 5.93 -9.10
CA SER A 99 -24.40 6.11 -10.47
C SER A 99 -25.79 6.72 -10.48
N LYS A 100 -26.00 7.78 -11.26
CA LYS A 100 -27.28 8.47 -11.42
C LYS A 100 -27.26 9.31 -12.69
N ASP A 101 -28.35 9.26 -13.46
CA ASP A 101 -28.57 10.08 -14.67
C ASP A 101 -27.39 10.06 -15.67
N GLY A 102 -26.76 8.90 -15.84
CA GLY A 102 -25.62 8.70 -16.73
C GLY A 102 -24.26 9.08 -16.15
N GLU A 103 -24.20 9.68 -14.96
CA GLU A 103 -22.95 9.91 -14.24
C GLU A 103 -22.56 8.73 -13.37
N VAL A 104 -21.26 8.48 -13.27
CA VAL A 104 -20.68 7.42 -12.44
C VAL A 104 -19.44 7.97 -11.74
N ARG A 105 -19.35 7.78 -10.43
CA ARG A 105 -18.14 8.07 -9.64
C ARG A 105 -17.82 6.92 -8.72
N LEU A 106 -16.53 6.58 -8.64
CA LEU A 106 -15.96 5.78 -7.57
C LEU A 106 -15.00 6.67 -6.79
N VAL A 107 -15.14 6.73 -5.47
CA VAL A 107 -14.29 7.54 -4.59
C VAL A 107 -13.69 6.68 -3.48
N ARG A 108 -12.40 6.91 -3.20
CA ARG A 108 -11.65 6.29 -2.09
C ARG A 108 -10.94 7.35 -1.25
N ASN A 109 -11.03 7.22 0.08
CA ASN A 109 -10.01 7.77 0.97
C ASN A 109 -9.00 6.69 1.28
N TYR A 110 -7.71 7.02 1.10
CA TYR A 110 -6.59 6.16 1.44
C TYR A 110 -6.02 6.60 2.80
N ASP A 111 -6.27 5.83 3.86
CA ASP A 111 -5.87 6.15 5.23
C ASP A 111 -4.65 5.31 5.66
N LEU A 112 -3.49 5.95 5.80
CA LEU A 112 -2.23 5.30 6.19
C LEU A 112 -1.25 6.32 6.79
N SER A 113 -0.17 5.85 7.41
CA SER A 113 0.99 6.70 7.69
C SER A 113 1.62 7.18 6.37
N PRO A 114 2.03 8.46 6.25
CA PRO A 114 2.77 8.96 5.08
C PRO A 114 4.03 8.15 4.78
N ASP A 115 4.65 7.57 5.81
CA ASP A 115 5.85 6.76 5.68
C ASP A 115 5.60 5.39 5.03
N LEU A 116 4.38 5.02 4.63
CA LEU A 116 4.10 3.66 4.18
C LEU A 116 3.53 3.57 2.76
N ASN A 117 3.49 4.68 2.04
CA ASN A 117 2.92 4.72 0.70
C ASN A 117 3.99 5.06 -0.35
N GLU A 118 3.88 4.45 -1.53
CA GLU A 118 4.84 4.66 -2.62
C GLU A 118 4.66 6.01 -3.34
N GLY A 119 3.56 6.72 -3.10
CA GLY A 119 3.25 8.01 -3.73
C GLY A 119 3.06 7.95 -5.25
N LEU A 120 2.99 6.76 -5.84
CA LEU A 120 3.07 6.61 -7.29
C LEU A 120 1.69 6.43 -7.93
N LEU A 121 1.29 7.41 -8.74
CA LEU A 121 0.24 7.28 -9.76
C LEU A 121 0.88 6.84 -11.07
N LEU A 122 0.46 5.69 -11.60
CA LEU A 122 1.05 5.12 -12.80
C LEU A 122 0.01 4.92 -13.91
N ARG A 123 0.29 5.45 -15.10
CA ARG A 123 -0.41 5.11 -16.36
C ARG A 123 0.43 4.11 -17.15
N THR A 124 -0.15 2.94 -17.41
CA THR A 124 0.47 1.82 -18.15
C THR A 124 -0.33 1.46 -19.40
N GLU A 125 0.26 0.62 -20.25
CA GLU A 125 -0.43 -0.08 -21.36
C GLU A 125 0.14 -1.50 -21.50
N TRP A 126 0.36 -2.16 -20.36
CA TRP A 126 1.25 -3.31 -20.26
C TRP A 126 0.68 -4.59 -20.89
N THR A 127 -0.64 -4.74 -20.94
CA THR A 127 -1.32 -5.80 -21.72
C THR A 127 -1.94 -5.27 -23.01
N GLY A 128 -1.55 -4.08 -23.48
CA GLY A 128 -2.12 -3.43 -24.66
C GLY A 128 -3.39 -2.62 -24.39
N ARG A 129 -3.79 -2.45 -23.12
CA ARG A 129 -4.89 -1.58 -22.69
C ARG A 129 -4.36 -0.48 -21.77
N PRO A 130 -4.71 0.80 -21.99
CA PRO A 130 -4.38 1.85 -21.04
C PRO A 130 -5.07 1.65 -19.68
N VAL A 131 -4.27 1.68 -18.61
CA VAL A 131 -4.71 1.60 -17.22
C VAL A 131 -4.03 2.71 -16.44
N MET A 132 -4.73 3.37 -15.51
CA MET A 132 -4.13 4.31 -14.58
C MET A 132 -4.65 4.13 -13.17
N GLY A 133 -3.78 4.28 -12.16
CA GLY A 133 -4.16 4.11 -10.77
C GLY A 133 -2.99 4.23 -9.79
N MET A 134 -3.30 4.19 -8.50
CA MET A 134 -2.29 4.27 -7.44
C MET A 134 -1.61 2.93 -7.23
N VAL A 135 -0.28 2.93 -7.34
CA VAL A 135 0.55 1.74 -7.23
C VAL A 135 0.68 1.28 -5.77
N GLU A 136 0.62 -0.03 -5.59
CA GLU A 136 1.06 -0.74 -4.39
C GLU A 136 1.82 -1.99 -4.80
N PHE A 137 2.83 -2.37 -4.02
CA PHE A 137 3.67 -3.54 -4.30
C PHE A 137 4.43 -3.39 -5.63
N LEU A 138 4.98 -2.20 -5.90
CA LEU A 138 5.83 -1.83 -7.05
C LEU A 138 5.15 -1.90 -8.44
N TRP A 139 4.12 -2.72 -8.62
CA TRP A 139 3.45 -2.89 -9.92
C TRP A 139 1.96 -3.20 -9.80
N GLY A 140 1.48 -3.65 -8.64
CA GLY A 140 0.06 -3.80 -8.35
C GLY A 140 -0.65 -2.45 -8.28
N LEU A 141 -1.98 -2.47 -8.21
CA LEU A 141 -2.80 -1.28 -8.05
C LEU A 141 -3.69 -1.39 -6.82
N SER A 142 -3.73 -0.34 -6.03
CA SER A 142 -4.64 -0.25 -4.88
C SER A 142 -6.02 0.29 -5.26
N ASP A 143 -6.05 1.09 -6.32
CA ASP A 143 -7.22 1.59 -7.01
C ASP A 143 -6.84 2.01 -8.43
N GLY A 144 -7.81 2.18 -9.32
CA GLY A 144 -7.57 2.62 -10.68
C GLY A 144 -8.79 2.59 -11.58
N VAL A 145 -8.57 3.02 -12.83
CA VAL A 145 -9.51 2.99 -13.95
C VAL A 145 -8.79 2.52 -15.22
N ASN A 146 -9.53 1.92 -16.16
CA ASN A 146 -9.02 1.53 -17.47
C ASN A 146 -9.74 2.24 -18.63
N GLU A 147 -9.16 2.17 -19.83
CA GLU A 147 -9.71 2.80 -21.04
C GLU A 147 -11.10 2.26 -21.43
N ALA A 148 -11.43 1.03 -21.03
CA ALA A 148 -12.75 0.44 -21.24
C ALA A 148 -13.83 1.04 -20.31
N GLY A 149 -13.44 1.88 -19.35
CA GLY A 149 -14.33 2.55 -18.43
C GLY A 149 -14.78 1.66 -17.29
N LEU A 150 -13.87 0.82 -16.77
CA LEU A 150 -14.02 0.10 -15.52
C LEU A 150 -13.10 0.75 -14.47
N ALA A 151 -13.64 1.05 -13.29
CA ALA A 151 -12.89 1.49 -12.13
C ALA A 151 -13.07 0.51 -10.97
N ILE A 152 -12.00 0.31 -10.18
CA ILE A 152 -11.98 -0.55 -9.01
C ILE A 152 -11.11 0.06 -7.92
N ALA A 153 -11.48 -0.15 -6.66
CA ALA A 153 -10.69 0.27 -5.51
C ALA A 153 -10.84 -0.71 -4.34
N LEU A 154 -9.79 -0.80 -3.51
CA LEU A 154 -9.75 -1.71 -2.36
C LEU A 154 -9.80 -1.00 -1.01
N ALA A 155 -10.39 -1.71 -0.04
CA ALA A 155 -10.26 -1.45 1.38
C ALA A 155 -9.89 -2.76 2.07
N TYR A 156 -9.14 -2.68 3.17
CA TYR A 156 -8.81 -3.84 3.99
C TYR A 156 -10.08 -4.58 4.47
N GLY A 157 -10.11 -5.91 4.42
CA GLY A 157 -11.27 -6.71 4.84
C GLY A 157 -11.49 -6.76 6.36
N GLY A 158 -10.54 -6.23 7.12
CA GLY A 158 -10.61 -6.12 8.57
C GLY A 158 -10.10 -7.34 9.33
N ARG A 159 -9.46 -8.30 8.66
CA ARG A 159 -8.92 -9.51 9.31
C ARG A 159 -7.62 -10.00 8.67
N THR A 160 -6.70 -10.49 9.50
CA THR A 160 -5.33 -10.87 9.09
C THR A 160 -5.19 -12.33 8.67
N GLU A 161 -6.24 -13.16 8.74
CA GLU A 161 -6.11 -14.55 8.34
C GLU A 161 -5.75 -14.68 6.86
N THR A 162 -4.88 -15.64 6.57
CA THR A 162 -4.37 -15.90 5.22
C THR A 162 -4.85 -17.25 4.69
N GLY A 163 -4.97 -17.35 3.37
CA GLY A 163 -5.10 -18.60 2.63
C GLY A 163 -4.28 -18.57 1.34
N PRO A 164 -4.18 -19.69 0.59
CA PRO A 164 -3.49 -19.71 -0.68
C PRO A 164 -4.13 -18.74 -1.69
N GLY A 165 -3.42 -17.73 -2.16
CA GLY A 165 -3.98 -16.73 -3.06
C GLY A 165 -3.02 -15.61 -3.40
N PHE A 166 -3.47 -14.66 -4.22
CA PHE A 166 -2.69 -13.50 -4.63
C PHE A 166 -2.85 -12.31 -3.69
N GLY A 167 -1.81 -11.47 -3.66
CA GLY A 167 -1.89 -10.08 -3.19
C GLY A 167 -3.01 -9.33 -3.91
N ILE A 168 -3.83 -8.58 -3.17
CA ILE A 168 -5.01 -7.93 -3.75
C ILE A 168 -4.65 -6.89 -4.80
N ALA A 169 -3.51 -6.20 -4.65
CA ALA A 169 -3.06 -5.20 -5.60
C ALA A 169 -2.82 -5.78 -7.01
N THR A 170 -2.31 -7.01 -7.08
CA THR A 170 -2.13 -7.76 -8.34
C THR A 170 -3.48 -8.21 -8.93
N ILE A 171 -4.43 -8.59 -8.08
CA ILE A 171 -5.79 -8.93 -8.53
C ILE A 171 -6.48 -7.70 -9.15
N LEU A 172 -6.34 -6.51 -8.54
CA LEU A 172 -6.89 -5.27 -9.10
C LEU A 172 -6.24 -4.91 -10.44
N ARG A 173 -4.90 -5.01 -10.51
CA ARG A 173 -4.16 -4.86 -11.77
C ARG A 173 -4.74 -5.80 -12.82
N TYR A 174 -4.90 -7.09 -12.51
CA TYR A 174 -5.45 -8.06 -13.45
C TYR A 174 -6.85 -7.68 -13.95
N VAL A 175 -7.75 -7.29 -13.05
CA VAL A 175 -9.10 -6.87 -13.40
C VAL A 175 -9.08 -5.66 -14.33
N LEU A 176 -8.25 -4.66 -14.04
CA LEU A 176 -8.15 -3.45 -14.87
C LEU A 176 -7.53 -3.73 -16.24
N GLU A 177 -6.52 -4.60 -16.32
CA GLU A 177 -5.85 -4.96 -17.57
C GLU A 177 -6.73 -5.86 -18.47
N THR A 178 -7.72 -6.59 -17.92
CA THR A 178 -8.48 -7.62 -18.69
C THR A 178 -9.99 -7.40 -18.79
N CYS A 179 -10.64 -6.74 -17.83
CA CYS A 179 -12.11 -6.58 -17.79
C CYS A 179 -12.58 -5.22 -18.30
N ASP A 180 -13.72 -5.15 -18.98
CA ASP A 180 -14.33 -3.91 -19.47
C ASP A 180 -15.51 -3.45 -18.61
N THR A 181 -16.12 -4.38 -17.87
CA THR A 181 -17.42 -4.18 -17.22
C THR A 181 -17.47 -4.76 -15.81
N VAL A 182 -18.39 -4.26 -14.99
CA VAL A 182 -18.62 -4.79 -13.64
C VAL A 182 -18.93 -6.30 -13.67
N PRO A 183 -19.81 -6.84 -14.54
CA PRO A 183 -20.02 -8.29 -14.62
C PRO A 183 -18.74 -9.10 -14.89
N GLN A 184 -17.90 -8.68 -15.83
CA GLN A 184 -16.62 -9.36 -16.11
C GLN A 184 -15.66 -9.27 -14.91
N ALA A 185 -15.60 -8.11 -14.24
CA ALA A 185 -14.82 -7.95 -13.03
C ALA A 185 -15.28 -8.92 -11.92
N LEU A 186 -16.59 -9.07 -11.71
CA LEU A 186 -17.14 -10.01 -10.73
C LEU A 186 -16.81 -11.46 -11.06
N GLU A 187 -16.83 -11.84 -12.34
CA GLU A 187 -16.40 -13.17 -12.80
C GLU A 187 -14.92 -13.42 -12.49
N ALA A 188 -14.04 -12.48 -12.86
CA ALA A 188 -12.61 -12.58 -12.56
C ALA A 188 -12.34 -12.68 -11.05
N LEU A 189 -12.99 -11.83 -10.25
CA LEU A 189 -12.86 -11.83 -8.78
C LEU A 189 -13.40 -13.11 -8.14
N SER A 190 -14.39 -13.77 -8.73
CA SER A 190 -14.88 -15.07 -8.23
C SER A 190 -13.89 -16.22 -8.46
N ARG A 191 -13.04 -16.11 -9.49
CA ARG A 191 -12.11 -17.15 -9.94
C ARG A 191 -10.72 -17.03 -9.33
N VAL A 192 -10.22 -15.81 -9.17
CA VAL A 192 -8.87 -15.53 -8.69
C VAL A 192 -8.84 -15.56 -7.15
N PRO A 193 -8.06 -16.45 -6.52
CA PRO A 193 -8.01 -16.53 -5.06
C PRO A 193 -7.26 -15.35 -4.46
N SER A 194 -7.81 -14.76 -3.40
CA SER A 194 -7.14 -13.73 -2.60
C SER A 194 -6.44 -14.36 -1.41
N HIS A 195 -5.22 -13.92 -1.10
CA HIS A 195 -4.49 -14.44 0.06
C HIS A 195 -5.12 -14.00 1.40
N MET A 196 -5.80 -12.85 1.43
CA MET A 196 -6.40 -12.26 2.62
C MET A 196 -7.83 -11.76 2.34
N ALA A 197 -8.51 -11.30 3.39
CA ALA A 197 -9.80 -10.66 3.30
C ALA A 197 -9.67 -9.22 2.81
N TYR A 198 -10.42 -8.86 1.77
CA TYR A 198 -10.51 -7.49 1.24
C TYR A 198 -11.94 -7.11 0.89
N ASN A 199 -12.20 -5.81 0.82
CA ASN A 199 -13.45 -5.25 0.35
C ASN A 199 -13.17 -4.43 -0.90
N LEU A 200 -13.84 -4.74 -2.00
CA LEU A 200 -13.66 -4.05 -3.26
C LEU A 200 -14.94 -3.33 -3.64
N VAL A 201 -14.80 -2.15 -4.22
CA VAL A 201 -15.89 -1.44 -4.90
C VAL A 201 -15.51 -1.33 -6.37
N VAL A 202 -16.47 -1.60 -7.26
CA VAL A 202 -16.27 -1.60 -8.71
C VAL A 202 -17.37 -0.77 -9.35
N ALA A 203 -17.04 -0.01 -10.38
CA ALA A 203 -17.98 0.78 -11.16
C ALA A 203 -17.60 0.76 -12.64
N ASP A 204 -18.57 0.80 -13.55
CA ASP A 204 -18.31 0.94 -14.98
C ASP A 204 -19.07 2.08 -15.64
N ARG A 205 -18.65 2.47 -16.84
CA ARG A 205 -19.24 3.56 -17.63
C ARG A 205 -20.72 3.38 -17.97
N ALA A 206 -21.25 2.16 -17.89
CA ALA A 206 -22.67 1.89 -18.08
C ALA A 206 -23.50 2.18 -16.83
N GLY A 207 -22.87 2.66 -15.75
CA GLY A 207 -23.54 2.98 -14.50
C GLY A 207 -23.75 1.78 -13.58
N ARG A 208 -23.18 0.62 -13.89
CA ARG A 208 -23.23 -0.53 -12.99
C ARG A 208 -22.22 -0.30 -11.87
N THR A 209 -22.62 -0.63 -10.65
CA THR A 209 -21.75 -0.57 -9.47
C THR A 209 -21.91 -1.86 -8.66
N ALA A 210 -20.83 -2.27 -8.00
CA ALA A 210 -20.83 -3.43 -7.12
C ALA A 210 -19.89 -3.21 -5.94
N SER A 211 -20.15 -3.92 -4.85
CA SER A 211 -19.20 -4.11 -3.76
C SER A 211 -19.09 -5.60 -3.48
N VAL A 212 -17.86 -6.08 -3.28
CA VAL A 212 -17.59 -7.48 -2.96
C VAL A 212 -16.64 -7.62 -1.79
N GLU A 213 -16.86 -8.66 -1.00
CA GLU A 213 -15.99 -9.06 0.10
C GLU A 213 -15.23 -10.32 -0.35
N MET A 214 -13.92 -10.19 -0.57
CA MET A 214 -13.01 -11.29 -0.95
C MET A 214 -12.69 -12.16 0.27
N THR A 215 -12.60 -13.47 0.08
CA THR A 215 -12.29 -14.41 1.16
C THR A 215 -10.87 -14.97 0.99
N PRO A 216 -10.08 -15.09 2.09
CA PRO A 216 -8.79 -15.76 2.07
C PRO A 216 -8.89 -17.17 1.48
N GLY A 217 -7.99 -17.52 0.55
CA GLY A 217 -8.03 -18.81 -0.14
C GLY A 217 -8.97 -18.87 -1.35
N GLY A 218 -9.79 -17.84 -1.57
CA GLY A 218 -10.71 -17.73 -2.70
C GLY A 218 -12.18 -17.66 -2.33
N GLY A 219 -12.97 -17.26 -3.32
CA GLY A 219 -14.38 -16.95 -3.16
C GLY A 219 -14.63 -15.48 -2.80
N MET A 220 -15.83 -15.00 -3.14
CA MET A 220 -16.26 -13.64 -2.88
C MET A 220 -17.74 -13.58 -2.52
N ARG A 221 -18.14 -12.55 -1.79
CA ARG A 221 -19.53 -12.27 -1.45
C ARG A 221 -19.93 -10.89 -1.92
N GLN A 222 -20.88 -10.82 -2.84
CA GLN A 222 -21.41 -9.55 -3.33
C GLN A 222 -22.32 -8.86 -2.30
N ARG A 223 -22.24 -7.54 -2.26
CA ARG A 223 -22.98 -6.65 -1.36
C ARG A 223 -24.00 -5.82 -2.12
N LYS A 224 -25.11 -5.52 -1.43
CA LYS A 224 -26.21 -4.73 -1.99
C LYS A 224 -25.84 -3.28 -2.31
N ARG A 225 -24.96 -2.67 -1.52
CA ARG A 225 -24.55 -1.27 -1.66
C ARG A 225 -23.09 -1.23 -2.05
N ALA A 226 -22.75 -0.44 -3.07
CA ALA A 226 -21.40 -0.24 -3.58
C ALA A 226 -20.56 0.66 -2.64
N ILE A 227 -20.46 0.26 -1.37
CA ILE A 227 -19.69 0.93 -0.33
C ILE A 227 -18.82 -0.08 0.41
N ALA A 228 -17.69 0.37 0.93
CA ALA A 228 -16.82 -0.44 1.77
C ALA A 228 -16.01 0.42 2.74
N THR A 229 -15.59 -0.21 3.83
CA THR A 229 -14.64 0.35 4.83
C THR A 229 -13.72 -0.79 5.27
N ASN A 230 -13.11 -0.72 6.45
CA ASN A 230 -12.12 -1.71 6.90
C ASN A 230 -12.69 -2.92 7.66
N HIS A 231 -13.85 -3.42 7.25
CA HIS A 231 -14.43 -4.64 7.83
C HIS A 231 -15.43 -5.30 6.87
N GLN A 232 -15.48 -6.62 6.92
CA GLN A 232 -16.52 -7.40 6.26
C GLN A 232 -17.74 -7.57 7.15
N SER A 233 -18.88 -7.94 6.55
CA SER A 233 -20.04 -8.36 7.35
C SER A 233 -19.97 -9.84 7.72
N GLY A 234 -20.89 -10.25 8.57
CA GLY A 234 -20.90 -11.57 9.19
C GLY A 234 -20.58 -11.46 10.67
N LYS A 235 -20.33 -12.61 11.30
CA LYS A 235 -20.10 -12.72 12.75
C LYS A 235 -18.63 -12.48 13.13
N SER A 236 -17.70 -12.60 12.19
CA SER A 236 -16.28 -12.44 12.44
C SER A 236 -15.97 -11.00 12.87
N LYS A 237 -15.25 -10.87 13.99
CA LYS A 237 -14.83 -9.57 14.53
C LYS A 237 -13.72 -9.00 13.65
N ALA A 238 -13.82 -7.73 13.30
CA ALA A 238 -12.71 -7.03 12.66
C ALA A 238 -11.60 -6.75 13.68
N ASP A 239 -10.35 -6.73 13.24
CA ASP A 239 -9.19 -6.57 14.13
C ASP A 239 -9.23 -5.22 14.87
N ARG A 240 -9.56 -4.14 14.15
CA ARG A 240 -9.44 -2.75 14.66
C ARG A 240 -10.57 -1.81 14.20
N PRO A 241 -11.85 -2.16 14.40
CA PRO A 241 -12.97 -1.37 13.91
C PRO A 241 -13.10 -0.01 14.61
N ALA A 242 -12.64 0.11 15.86
CA ALA A 242 -12.67 1.37 16.61
C ALA A 242 -11.60 2.35 16.12
N PHE A 243 -10.34 1.90 16.01
CA PHE A 243 -9.22 2.73 15.53
C PHE A 243 -9.47 3.28 14.12
N THR A 244 -9.96 2.42 13.22
CA THR A 244 -10.30 2.82 11.84
C THR A 244 -11.69 3.48 11.73
N ARG A 245 -12.44 3.62 12.83
CA ARG A 245 -13.85 4.10 12.84
C ARG A 245 -14.70 3.42 11.78
N SER A 246 -14.46 2.13 11.56
CA SER A 246 -14.91 1.37 10.39
C SER A 246 -16.43 1.30 10.30
N HIS A 247 -17.10 1.01 11.42
CA HIS A 247 -18.55 0.93 11.47
C HIS A 247 -19.21 2.31 11.30
N GLU A 248 -18.70 3.33 12.01
CA GLU A 248 -19.19 4.70 11.92
C GLU A 248 -19.11 5.25 10.48
N ARG A 249 -17.94 5.12 9.84
CA ARG A 249 -17.76 5.55 8.44
C ARG A 249 -18.69 4.79 7.50
N ARG A 250 -18.89 3.48 7.71
CA ARG A 250 -19.82 2.69 6.90
C ARG A 250 -21.26 3.17 7.08
N ASP A 251 -21.68 3.49 8.29
CA ASP A 251 -23.04 3.96 8.56
C ASP A 251 -23.27 5.36 8.00
N HIS A 252 -22.25 6.23 8.05
CA HIS A 252 -22.26 7.51 7.33
C HIS A 252 -22.41 7.31 5.81
N LEU A 253 -21.62 6.43 5.19
CA LEU A 253 -21.73 6.12 3.76
C LEU A 253 -23.10 5.54 3.37
N LYS A 254 -23.77 4.82 4.28
CA LYS A 254 -25.14 4.34 4.03
C LYS A 254 -26.17 5.45 4.04
N ALA A 255 -25.99 6.48 4.86
CA ALA A 255 -26.90 7.61 4.97
C ALA A 255 -26.62 8.69 3.93
N LEU A 256 -25.44 8.66 3.29
CA LEU A 256 -25.00 9.68 2.34
C LEU A 256 -25.86 9.68 1.07
N ASP A 257 -26.65 10.73 0.89
CA ASP A 257 -27.45 10.98 -0.32
C ASP A 257 -26.94 12.25 -1.02
N VAL A 258 -26.16 12.05 -2.08
CA VAL A 258 -25.45 13.07 -2.86
C VAL A 258 -25.38 12.56 -4.30
N PHE A 259 -25.29 13.49 -5.26
CA PHE A 259 -25.08 13.14 -6.66
C PHE A 259 -23.69 12.51 -6.87
N PRO A 260 -23.48 11.66 -7.90
CA PRO A 260 -22.15 11.10 -8.16
C PRO A 260 -21.04 12.16 -8.18
N SER A 261 -21.20 13.27 -8.90
CA SER A 261 -20.22 14.36 -8.99
C SER A 261 -19.87 15.06 -7.67
N ASP A 262 -20.75 15.00 -6.67
CA ASP A 262 -20.53 15.60 -5.34
C ASP A 262 -19.89 14.61 -4.35
N LEU A 263 -19.66 13.36 -4.76
CA LEU A 263 -19.22 12.29 -3.86
C LEU A 263 -17.84 12.55 -3.26
N SER A 264 -16.91 13.08 -4.04
CA SER A 264 -15.56 13.42 -3.53
C SER A 264 -15.61 14.53 -2.49
N GLU A 265 -16.47 15.53 -2.64
CA GLU A 265 -16.64 16.59 -1.64
C GLU A 265 -17.13 16.03 -0.29
N ALA A 266 -18.01 15.04 -0.32
CA ALA A 266 -18.45 14.36 0.91
C ALA A 266 -17.30 13.58 1.59
N PHE A 267 -16.38 13.00 0.81
CA PHE A 267 -15.23 12.25 1.33
C PHE A 267 -14.18 13.15 2.00
N LEU A 268 -14.16 14.43 1.67
CA LEU A 268 -13.29 15.44 2.31
C LEU A 268 -13.82 15.94 3.66
N LYS A 269 -14.97 15.44 4.12
CA LYS A 269 -15.60 15.81 5.39
C LYS A 269 -15.55 14.68 6.41
N ALA A 270 -15.58 15.02 7.69
CA ALA A 270 -15.73 14.03 8.74
C ALA A 270 -17.09 13.31 8.61
N PRO A 271 -17.19 12.01 8.93
CA PRO A 271 -16.15 11.16 9.53
C PRO A 271 -15.27 10.45 8.48
N LEU A 272 -15.36 10.76 7.19
CA LEU A 272 -14.65 10.03 6.13
C LEU A 272 -13.18 10.43 6.04
N ILE A 273 -12.89 11.72 6.03
CA ILE A 273 -11.51 12.21 6.11
C ILE A 273 -10.92 11.94 7.50
N GLN A 274 -9.66 11.53 7.56
CA GLN A 274 -8.90 11.25 8.77
C GLN A 274 -7.66 12.14 8.81
N ASP A 275 -7.29 12.66 9.98
CA ASP A 275 -6.14 13.55 10.16
C ASP A 275 -5.32 13.23 11.41
N ARG A 276 -5.49 12.03 11.97
CA ARG A 276 -4.73 11.53 13.13
C ARG A 276 -3.36 10.99 12.70
N TYR A 277 -2.60 11.77 11.92
CA TYR A 277 -1.27 11.38 11.43
C TYR A 277 -0.30 11.10 12.59
N GLY A 278 -0.42 11.83 13.70
CA GLY A 278 0.34 11.57 14.93
C GLY A 278 0.03 10.21 15.60
N GLU A 279 -1.09 9.57 15.24
CA GLU A 279 -1.45 8.21 15.66
C GLU A 279 -1.16 7.16 14.55
N GLY A 280 -0.46 7.57 13.48
CA GLY A 280 -0.19 6.72 12.32
C GLY A 280 -1.41 6.49 11.41
N PHE A 281 -2.46 7.33 11.49
CA PHE A 281 -3.69 7.16 10.72
C PHE A 281 -4.29 8.47 10.23
N GLY A 282 -4.04 8.80 8.96
CA GLY A 282 -4.67 9.93 8.29
C GLY A 282 -4.89 9.67 6.80
N THR A 283 -5.81 10.39 6.19
CA THR A 283 -6.11 10.31 4.76
C THR A 283 -4.95 10.94 3.99
N LEU A 284 -4.17 10.14 3.28
CA LEU A 284 -3.08 10.63 2.45
C LEU A 284 -3.61 11.34 1.21
N PHE A 285 -4.63 10.76 0.58
CA PHE A 285 -5.31 11.35 -0.56
C PHE A 285 -6.75 10.82 -0.66
N THR A 286 -7.61 11.61 -1.30
CA THR A 286 -8.91 11.17 -1.82
C THR A 286 -8.77 10.95 -3.32
N ALA A 287 -8.99 9.72 -3.79
CA ALA A 287 -9.00 9.40 -5.22
C ALA A 287 -10.44 9.36 -5.73
N GLU A 288 -10.74 10.10 -6.80
CA GLU A 288 -11.99 10.02 -7.55
C GLU A 288 -11.74 9.43 -8.93
N TYR A 289 -12.58 8.51 -9.36
CA TYR A 289 -12.56 7.90 -10.68
C TYR A 289 -13.87 8.20 -11.42
N ASP A 290 -13.73 8.66 -12.67
CA ASP A 290 -14.82 8.87 -13.64
C ASP A 290 -14.66 7.85 -14.78
N PRO A 291 -15.34 6.69 -14.71
CA PRO A 291 -15.22 5.65 -15.73
C PRO A 291 -15.81 6.07 -17.09
N VAL A 292 -16.73 7.04 -17.11
CA VAL A 292 -17.35 7.54 -18.35
C VAL A 292 -16.33 8.36 -19.13
N ARG A 293 -15.56 9.20 -18.44
CA ARG A 293 -14.54 10.06 -19.06
C ARG A 293 -13.16 9.41 -19.15
N GLY A 294 -12.94 8.23 -18.57
CA GLY A 294 -11.60 7.66 -18.47
C GLY A 294 -10.65 8.58 -17.70
N ALA A 295 -11.16 9.20 -16.63
CA ALA A 295 -10.47 10.24 -15.87
C ALA A 295 -10.33 9.86 -14.40
N MET A 296 -9.33 10.42 -13.74
CA MET A 296 -9.16 10.30 -12.29
C MET A 296 -8.60 11.57 -11.68
N SER A 297 -8.95 11.79 -10.41
CA SER A 297 -8.50 12.94 -9.62
C SER A 297 -7.87 12.46 -8.33
N LEU A 298 -6.68 12.96 -7.99
CA LEU A 298 -6.09 12.85 -6.65
C LEU A 298 -6.30 14.17 -5.92
N ILE A 299 -6.92 14.12 -4.76
CA ILE A 299 -7.34 15.31 -4.01
C ILE A 299 -6.69 15.29 -2.62
N TRP A 300 -6.04 16.40 -2.29
CA TRP A 300 -5.49 16.70 -0.98
C TRP A 300 -6.21 17.91 -0.39
N ARG A 301 -5.92 18.25 0.87
CA ARG A 301 -6.47 19.46 1.50
C ARG A 301 -6.09 20.75 0.78
N ASP A 302 -4.91 20.78 0.15
CA ASP A 302 -4.29 21.97 -0.44
C ASP A 302 -4.12 21.88 -1.97
N GLY A 303 -4.82 20.96 -2.64
CA GLY A 303 -4.77 20.89 -4.09
C GLY A 303 -5.33 19.60 -4.66
N ARG A 304 -5.33 19.52 -5.99
CA ARG A 304 -5.78 18.34 -6.73
C ARG A 304 -4.92 18.14 -7.97
N TRP A 305 -4.81 16.88 -8.39
CA TRP A 305 -4.37 16.49 -9.73
C TRP A 305 -5.53 15.89 -10.47
N ASP A 306 -5.64 16.22 -11.75
CA ASP A 306 -6.62 15.67 -12.67
C ASP A 306 -5.88 15.03 -13.84
N GLN A 307 -6.22 13.79 -14.15
CA GLN A 307 -5.57 13.00 -15.21
C GLN A 307 -6.64 12.33 -16.07
N THR A 308 -6.38 12.25 -17.38
CA THR A 308 -7.16 11.44 -18.32
C THR A 308 -6.22 10.59 -19.16
N PHE A 309 -6.73 9.57 -19.85
CA PHE A 309 -5.90 8.78 -20.76
C PHE A 309 -5.35 9.60 -21.93
N GLU A 310 -6.11 10.58 -22.42
CA GLU A 310 -5.74 11.43 -23.56
C GLU A 310 -4.72 12.52 -23.18
N ASN A 311 -4.74 12.97 -21.92
CA ASN A 311 -3.91 14.10 -21.46
C ASN A 311 -3.26 13.81 -20.11
N PHE A 312 -2.62 12.64 -20.00
CA PHE A 312 -1.84 12.30 -18.82
C PHE A 312 -0.58 13.18 -18.73
N LYS A 313 -0.41 13.88 -17.61
CA LYS A 313 0.74 14.73 -17.33
C LYS A 313 1.63 14.09 -16.29
N GLU A 314 2.88 13.83 -16.66
CA GLU A 314 3.90 13.46 -15.67
C GLU A 314 4.25 14.67 -14.81
N GLN A 315 4.23 14.49 -13.49
CA GLN A 315 4.44 15.56 -12.51
C GLN A 315 4.76 14.98 -11.14
N SER A 316 5.38 15.77 -10.28
CA SER A 316 5.69 15.41 -8.90
C SER A 316 5.21 16.49 -7.93
N LYS A 317 4.75 16.09 -6.73
CA LYS A 317 4.32 17.01 -5.66
C LYS A 317 4.71 16.45 -4.31
N LEU A 318 5.42 17.23 -3.51
CA LEU A 318 5.57 16.96 -2.07
C LEU A 318 4.33 17.43 -1.33
N VAL A 319 3.67 16.52 -0.61
CA VAL A 319 2.51 16.81 0.23
C VAL A 319 2.92 16.76 1.69
N SER A 320 2.63 17.81 2.44
CA SER A 320 2.93 17.89 3.87
C SER A 320 1.69 17.59 4.71
N TYR A 321 1.83 16.68 5.66
CA TYR A 321 0.83 16.28 6.64
C TYR A 321 1.27 16.76 8.03
N GLY A 322 0.59 17.80 8.51
CA GLY A 322 0.92 18.44 9.78
C GLY A 322 1.24 19.92 9.62
N ASN A 323 0.20 20.74 9.43
CA ASN A 323 0.04 22.07 10.03
C ASN A 323 -1.31 22.66 9.63
N THR A 324 -1.98 23.30 10.60
CA THR A 324 -3.01 24.31 10.36
C THR A 324 -2.41 25.41 9.46
N PRO A 325 -3.14 25.97 8.46
CA PRO A 325 -2.58 26.94 7.53
C PRO A 325 -1.93 28.13 8.28
N GLY A 326 -0.63 28.36 8.07
CA GLY A 326 0.06 29.54 8.60
C GLY A 326 1.56 29.45 8.93
N GLN A 327 2.23 28.30 8.85
CA GLN A 327 3.68 28.23 9.12
C GLN A 327 4.44 27.47 8.03
N THR A 328 5.20 28.21 7.23
CA THR A 328 6.30 27.71 6.40
C THR A 328 7.44 27.27 7.32
N VAL A 329 7.68 25.96 7.41
CA VAL A 329 8.89 25.41 8.02
C VAL A 329 9.75 24.86 6.89
N GLY A 330 10.99 25.32 6.79
CA GLY A 330 11.94 24.88 5.77
C GLY A 330 12.14 23.36 5.83
N ALA A 331 12.03 22.71 4.68
CA ALA A 331 12.24 21.28 4.53
C ALA A 331 13.70 20.93 4.80
N ALA A 332 13.98 20.32 5.94
CA ALA A 332 15.16 19.50 6.10
C ALA A 332 14.82 18.09 5.61
N GLN A 333 15.44 17.68 4.52
CA GLN A 333 15.36 16.33 3.99
C GLN A 333 16.07 15.39 4.98
N VAL A 334 15.31 14.63 5.75
CA VAL A 334 15.87 13.58 6.62
C VAL A 334 15.92 12.30 5.79
N ASP A 335 17.12 11.86 5.43
CA ASP A 335 17.34 10.53 4.87
C ASP A 335 16.94 9.48 5.92
N TRP A 336 15.78 8.88 5.74
CA TRP A 336 15.26 7.84 6.63
C TRP A 336 15.74 6.45 6.18
N ASP A 337 16.31 5.69 7.11
CA ASP A 337 16.70 4.30 6.90
C ASP A 337 15.46 3.38 6.95
N TRP A 338 14.94 3.08 5.76
CA TRP A 338 13.79 2.22 5.55
C TRP A 338 13.96 0.78 6.05
N THR A 339 15.20 0.32 6.30
CA THR A 339 15.43 -1.04 6.84
C THR A 339 14.86 -1.21 8.24
N GLN A 340 14.74 -0.12 9.01
CA GLN A 340 14.13 -0.14 10.34
C GLN A 340 12.60 -0.20 10.28
N ALA A 341 11.97 0.41 9.28
CA ALA A 341 10.50 0.40 9.11
C ALA A 341 9.92 -1.01 8.87
N ALA A 342 10.73 -1.90 8.28
CA ALA A 342 10.39 -3.31 8.06
C ALA A 342 10.24 -4.11 9.37
N SER A 343 10.96 -3.69 10.44
CA SER A 343 10.91 -4.32 11.77
C SER A 343 9.73 -3.86 12.63
N ILE A 344 8.97 -2.87 12.17
CA ILE A 344 7.89 -2.27 12.95
C ILE A 344 6.77 -3.28 13.16
N ASP A 345 6.49 -3.58 14.43
CA ASP A 345 5.30 -4.33 14.82
C ASP A 345 4.08 -3.39 14.86
N TRP A 346 3.44 -3.24 13.71
CA TRP A 346 2.19 -2.50 13.56
C TRP A 346 1.04 -3.04 14.42
N VAL A 347 1.13 -4.31 14.84
CA VAL A 347 0.20 -4.86 15.82
C VAL A 347 0.45 -4.20 17.19
N ALA A 348 1.70 -4.09 17.61
CA ALA A 348 2.08 -3.38 18.83
C ALA A 348 1.73 -1.87 18.80
N ILE A 349 1.98 -1.17 17.69
CA ILE A 349 1.63 0.26 17.53
C ILE A 349 0.15 0.49 17.77
N GLY A 350 -0.71 -0.22 17.04
CA GLY A 350 -2.15 -0.02 17.18
C GLY A 350 -2.70 -0.47 18.53
N MET A 351 -2.05 -1.41 19.24
CA MET A 351 -2.44 -1.81 20.60
C MET A 351 -2.12 -0.74 21.63
N ASP A 352 -0.96 -0.09 21.52
CA ASP A 352 -0.58 1.00 22.42
C ASP A 352 -1.42 2.25 22.25
N PHE A 353 -1.67 2.66 21.00
CA PHE A 353 -2.53 3.81 20.73
C PHE A 353 -3.97 3.53 21.15
N ALA A 354 -4.49 2.32 20.92
CA ALA A 354 -5.81 1.92 21.43
C ALA A 354 -5.89 1.88 22.97
N ALA A 355 -4.76 1.73 23.65
CA ALA A 355 -4.64 1.82 25.10
C ALA A 355 -4.31 3.24 25.62
N GLY A 356 -4.27 4.25 24.75
CA GLY A 356 -3.98 5.64 25.11
C GLY A 356 -2.51 5.93 25.45
N LYS A 357 -1.59 5.03 25.09
CA LYS A 357 -0.16 5.12 25.46
C LYS A 357 0.70 5.89 24.46
N GLY A 358 0.31 5.93 23.19
CA GLY A 358 0.88 6.75 22.10
C GLY A 358 2.40 7.02 22.17
N ARG A 359 3.22 5.96 22.10
CA ARG A 359 4.69 6.11 22.16
C ARG A 359 5.26 6.69 20.86
N PRO A 360 6.43 7.35 20.91
CA PRO A 360 7.20 7.71 19.72
C PRO A 360 7.43 6.49 18.82
N PHE A 361 7.32 6.69 17.50
CA PHE A 361 7.45 5.62 16.50
C PHE A 361 8.74 4.79 16.62
N SER A 362 9.81 5.44 17.08
CA SER A 362 11.10 4.84 17.33
C SER A 362 11.11 3.75 18.41
N GLU A 363 10.08 3.67 19.25
CA GLU A 363 9.99 2.68 20.32
C GLU A 363 9.31 1.37 19.88
N TYR A 364 8.86 1.29 18.62
CA TYR A 364 8.21 0.11 18.04
C TYR A 364 9.13 -0.71 17.14
N PHE A 365 10.40 -0.33 17.05
CA PHE A 365 11.44 -1.17 16.47
C PHE A 365 11.71 -2.36 17.41
N SER A 366 11.84 -3.56 16.85
CA SER A 366 12.20 -4.74 17.64
C SER A 366 13.50 -4.50 18.38
N ALA A 367 13.53 -4.78 19.69
CA ALA A 367 14.73 -4.68 20.52
C ALA A 367 15.78 -5.71 20.07
N GLY A 368 16.57 -5.33 19.08
CA GLY A 368 17.70 -6.05 18.53
C GLY A 368 18.35 -5.13 17.51
N ASP A 369 19.57 -4.68 17.82
CA ASP A 369 20.45 -3.85 16.97
C ASP A 369 20.39 -2.32 17.14
N ALA A 370 20.03 -1.83 18.34
CA ALA A 370 20.35 -0.46 18.75
C ALA A 370 21.58 -0.43 19.69
N ALA A 371 22.77 -0.30 19.12
CA ALA A 371 23.88 0.36 19.80
C ALA A 371 24.40 1.48 18.89
N PRO A 372 24.22 2.76 19.23
CA PRO A 372 24.77 3.85 18.44
C PRO A 372 26.29 3.85 18.57
N ARG A 373 27.01 3.78 17.45
CA ARG A 373 28.43 4.18 17.43
C ARG A 373 28.48 5.70 17.44
N SER A 374 28.89 6.27 18.57
CA SER A 374 29.18 7.71 18.67
C SER A 374 30.42 8.04 17.84
N ALA A 375 30.25 8.93 16.86
CA ALA A 375 31.35 9.67 16.28
C ALA A 375 31.71 10.86 17.20
N ASN A 376 33.01 11.16 17.26
CA ASN A 376 33.70 12.24 17.97
C ASN A 376 34.10 11.96 19.43
N ASP A 377 35.39 11.64 19.60
CA ASP A 377 36.20 12.41 20.54
C ASP A 377 37.60 12.64 19.92
N HIS A 378 37.81 13.86 19.43
CA HIS A 378 39.14 14.43 19.23
C HIS A 378 39.30 15.49 20.32
N SER A 379 40.11 15.20 21.32
CA SER A 379 40.92 16.22 21.98
C SER A 379 42.18 15.59 22.59
N ASP A 380 43.29 16.24 22.33
CA ASP A 380 44.65 15.95 22.75
C ASP A 380 44.79 15.84 24.27
N ASN A 381 45.69 14.97 24.74
CA ASN A 381 46.80 15.45 25.56
C ASN A 381 47.95 14.44 25.66
N ASP A 382 49.15 15.00 25.61
CA ASP A 382 50.47 14.41 25.77
C ASP A 382 50.64 13.55 27.05
N ASP A 383 51.41 12.47 27.00
CA ASP A 383 52.81 12.46 27.48
C ASP A 383 53.39 11.03 27.65
N ALA A 384 54.59 10.87 27.09
CA ALA A 384 55.78 10.19 27.61
C ALA A 384 55.79 8.71 28.10
N CYS A 385 56.76 8.00 27.50
CA CYS A 385 57.76 7.13 28.14
C CYS A 385 57.54 5.61 28.32
N HIS A 386 58.35 4.89 27.52
CA HIS A 386 59.30 3.83 27.90
C HIS A 386 58.90 2.36 28.12
N HIS A 387 59.66 1.53 27.35
CA HIS A 387 60.17 0.18 27.63
C HIS A 387 59.17 -0.99 27.56
N ALA A 388 59.19 -1.84 26.52
CA ALA A 388 60.15 -2.90 26.20
C ALA A 388 60.13 -4.12 27.15
N VAL A 389 60.09 -5.32 26.53
CA VAL A 389 60.66 -6.63 26.96
C VAL A 389 59.69 -7.76 27.40
N LYS A 390 59.65 -8.79 26.53
CA LYS A 390 59.63 -10.28 26.72
C LYS A 390 58.54 -11.00 27.55
N THR A 391 57.81 -11.87 26.83
CA THR A 391 57.56 -13.34 27.00
C THR A 391 58.09 -14.08 28.25
N PRO A 392 57.70 -15.36 28.51
CA PRO A 392 56.37 -16.01 28.51
C PRO A 392 56.20 -17.02 29.70
N ASP A 393 55.04 -17.70 29.73
CA ASP A 393 54.82 -19.08 30.24
C ASP A 393 54.75 -19.32 31.76
N CYS A 394 53.70 -20.02 32.22
CA CYS A 394 53.74 -21.36 32.83
C CYS A 394 52.47 -21.72 33.62
N THR A 395 51.79 -22.76 33.14
CA THR A 395 51.27 -23.94 33.88
C THR A 395 50.18 -23.87 34.98
N ARG A 396 49.25 -24.81 34.78
CA ARG A 396 48.59 -25.73 35.76
C ARG A 396 47.57 -25.12 36.74
N ALA A 397 46.53 -25.80 37.19
CA ALA A 397 45.84 -27.05 36.86
C ALA A 397 44.68 -27.21 37.85
N LYS A 398 43.78 -28.16 37.53
CA LYS A 398 42.86 -28.91 38.43
C LYS A 398 41.55 -28.18 38.83
N ARG A 399 40.41 -28.67 38.33
CA ARG A 399 39.52 -29.74 38.91
C ARG A 399 38.70 -29.16 40.08
N ALA A 400 37.45 -29.52 40.32
CA ALA A 400 36.43 -30.34 39.65
C ALA A 400 35.15 -30.16 40.49
N ALA A 401 33.99 -30.15 39.85
CA ALA A 401 32.78 -30.89 40.23
C ALA A 401 31.73 -30.63 39.13
#